data_AF-A0A3S0ZYS3-F1
#
_entry.id   AF-A0A3S0ZYS3-F1
#
_cell.length_a   1.000
_cell.length_b   1.000
_cell.length_c   1.000
_cell.angle_alpha   90.00
_cell.angle_beta   90.00
_cell.angle_gamma   90.00
#
_symmetry.space_group_name_H-M   'P 1'
#
loop_
_entity.id
_entity.type
_entity.pdbx_description
1 polymer ?
#
loop_
_entity_poly.entity_id
_entity_poly.type
_entity_poly.pdbx_seq_one_letter_code
_entity_poly.pdbx_strand_id
1 'polypeptide(L)'
;MYEQKDTYEEMVEHLDSCRQKLLKNKSNELNVKIVLSELDEMQHKLKAYDEVFGRENYSPEEWGTFQAENPLRLCMMLIGRDPSKAFTLWGCFQNEIKKELRPGVLGQLLSSLPEDFVPAQATDWLRDLVVPVACAVDPEAVARIFDWVNISLERMEAAGEPEWISNAVRFVTTLLASLEMACHCTVDDLRLLGAEVVKAKLSNANFLKPLRSLVSSLEELRELGAKFKFHIPLHRLQQESKESLAMCMLSRVPTASLLPAALKSTILPYIRSRKLVADEILARYVE
;
A
#
# COMPACT_ATOMS: atom_id res chain seq x y z
N MET A 1 38.16 23.69 6.49
CA MET A 1 37.18 23.35 7.55
C MET A 1 35.83 23.81 7.04
N TYR A 2 34.95 22.88 6.69
CA TYR A 2 33.54 23.22 6.45
C TYR A 2 32.97 23.61 7.82
N GLU A 3 32.43 24.82 7.96
CA GLU A 3 31.62 25.17 9.13
C GLU A 3 30.41 24.25 9.14
N GLN A 4 30.33 23.35 10.12
CA GLN A 4 29.07 22.68 10.43
C GLN A 4 28.08 23.76 10.87
N LYS A 5 26.88 23.73 10.27
CA LYS A 5 25.77 24.59 10.67
C LYS A 5 24.96 23.81 11.68
N ASP A 6 24.71 24.42 12.83
CA ASP A 6 24.14 23.75 13.99
C ASP A 6 22.61 23.79 13.95
N THR A 7 22.03 24.67 13.13
CA THR A 7 20.58 24.80 12.95
C THR A 7 20.14 24.75 11.49
N TYR A 8 18.86 24.43 11.27
CA TYR A 8 18.23 24.43 9.96
C TYR A 8 18.30 25.81 9.31
N GLU A 9 17.96 26.86 10.06
CA GLU A 9 17.96 28.25 9.59
C GLU A 9 19.35 28.70 9.15
N GLU A 10 20.40 28.36 9.89
CA GLU A 10 21.79 28.65 9.52
C GLU A 10 22.19 27.96 8.21
N MET A 11 21.70 26.75 7.97
CA MET A 11 21.96 26.02 6.72
C MET A 11 21.23 26.67 5.54
N VAL A 12 19.98 27.11 5.73
CA VAL A 12 19.23 27.87 4.70
C VAL A 12 19.94 29.18 4.37
N GLU A 13 20.30 29.97 5.38
CA GLU A 13 21.02 31.23 5.18
C GLU A 13 22.37 31.03 4.49
N HIS A 14 23.06 29.93 4.82
CA HIS A 14 24.31 29.57 4.18
C HIS A 14 24.13 29.27 2.68
N LEU A 15 23.13 28.46 2.32
CA LEU A 15 22.83 28.13 0.92
C LEU A 15 22.43 29.38 0.13
N ASP A 16 21.61 30.25 0.71
CA ASP A 16 21.20 31.52 0.08
C ASP A 16 22.38 32.48 -0.13
N SER A 17 23.28 32.57 0.87
CA SER A 17 24.51 33.36 0.77
C SER A 17 25.42 32.83 -0.35
N CYS A 18 25.58 31.50 -0.46
CA CYS A 18 26.34 30.85 -1.53
C CYS A 18 25.73 31.16 -2.90
N ARG A 19 24.40 31.05 -3.03
CA ARG A 19 23.67 31.36 -4.26
C ARG A 19 23.86 32.82 -4.70
N GLN A 20 23.72 33.77 -3.77
CA GLN A 20 23.91 35.20 -4.06
C GLN A 20 25.35 35.52 -4.51
N LYS A 21 26.36 34.86 -3.93
CA LYS A 21 27.77 35.02 -4.34
C LYS A 21 28.01 34.47 -5.74
N LEU A 22 27.41 33.32 -6.07
CA LEU A 22 27.51 32.70 -7.39
C LEU A 22 26.84 33.53 -8.49
N LEU A 23 25.67 34.09 -8.24
CA LEU A 23 24.96 34.95 -9.21
C LEU A 23 25.70 36.27 -9.50
N LYS A 24 26.51 36.75 -8.55
CA LYS A 24 27.36 37.94 -8.73
C LYS A 24 28.65 37.62 -9.48
N ASN A 25 28.99 36.34 -9.67
CA ASN A 25 30.20 35.91 -10.35
C ASN A 25 30.02 36.01 -11.87
N LYS A 26 30.86 36.81 -12.52
CA LYS A 26 30.85 37.03 -13.99
C LYS A 26 31.77 36.08 -14.76
N SER A 27 32.40 35.12 -14.08
CA SER A 27 33.30 34.13 -14.69
C SER A 27 32.53 32.95 -15.32
N ASN A 28 33.19 32.24 -16.23
CA ASN A 28 32.77 31.02 -16.93
C ASN A 28 31.32 30.53 -16.65
N GLU A 29 30.38 30.97 -17.49
CA GLU A 29 28.94 30.71 -17.35
C GLU A 29 28.59 29.22 -17.19
N LEU A 30 29.40 28.32 -17.77
CA LEU A 30 29.15 26.88 -17.70
C LEU A 30 29.38 26.33 -16.28
N ASN A 31 30.48 26.75 -15.63
CA ASN A 31 30.78 26.32 -14.26
C ASN A 31 29.80 26.91 -13.26
N VAL A 32 29.38 28.17 -13.45
CA VAL A 32 28.36 28.81 -12.61
C VAL A 32 27.04 28.04 -12.71
N LYS A 33 26.63 27.61 -13.92
CA LYS A 33 25.42 26.80 -14.11
C LYS A 33 25.49 25.44 -13.39
N ILE A 34 26.62 24.75 -13.45
CA ILE A 34 26.79 23.45 -12.78
C ILE A 34 26.64 23.61 -11.27
N VAL A 35 27.35 24.56 -10.67
CA VAL A 35 27.30 24.78 -9.21
C VAL A 35 25.94 25.29 -8.75
N LEU A 36 25.23 26.08 -9.56
CA LEU A 36 23.84 26.46 -9.26
C LEU A 36 22.90 25.25 -9.25
N SER A 37 23.07 24.30 -10.17
CA SER A 37 22.30 23.05 -10.18
C SER A 37 22.55 22.23 -8.91
N GLU A 38 23.80 22.11 -8.49
CA GLU A 38 24.16 21.41 -7.24
C GLU A 38 23.56 22.11 -6.01
N LEU A 39 23.53 23.44 -5.98
CA LEU A 39 22.86 24.20 -4.91
C LEU A 39 21.35 23.99 -4.90
N ASP A 40 20.71 23.97 -6.07
CA ASP A 40 19.27 23.71 -6.18
C ASP A 40 18.93 22.29 -5.69
N GLU A 41 19.77 21.29 -6.00
CA GLU A 41 19.64 19.93 -5.44
C GLU A 41 19.79 19.90 -3.92
N MET A 42 20.75 20.64 -3.36
CA MET A 42 20.95 20.73 -1.91
C MET A 42 19.79 21.45 -1.22
N GLN A 43 19.24 22.50 -1.83
CA GLN A 43 18.05 23.20 -1.32
C GLN A 43 16.82 22.29 -1.36
N HIS A 44 16.64 21.52 -2.44
CA HIS A 44 15.57 20.52 -2.53
C HIS A 44 15.71 19.45 -1.43
N LYS A 45 16.93 18.94 -1.21
CA LYS A 45 17.20 18.00 -0.11
C LYS A 45 16.90 18.61 1.26
N LEU A 46 17.27 19.86 1.49
CA LEU A 46 17.04 20.51 2.78
C LEU A 46 15.54 20.74 3.03
N LYS A 47 14.78 21.08 1.98
CA LYS A 47 13.32 21.17 2.07
C LYS A 47 12.69 19.80 2.34
N ALA A 48 13.13 18.76 1.65
CA ALA A 48 12.66 17.40 1.89
C ALA A 48 13.00 16.90 3.31
N TYR A 49 14.16 17.30 3.85
CA TYR A 49 14.51 17.01 5.24
C TYR A 49 13.53 17.64 6.24
N ASP A 50 13.14 18.91 6.03
CA ASP A 50 12.10 19.56 6.84
C ASP A 50 10.74 18.85 6.71
N GLU A 51 10.33 18.47 5.50
CA GLU A 51 9.08 17.73 5.30
C GLU A 51 9.06 16.35 5.99
N VAL A 52 10.22 15.68 6.08
CA VAL A 52 10.34 14.31 6.62
C VAL A 52 10.63 14.30 8.12
N PHE A 53 11.53 15.15 8.61
CA PHE A 53 11.99 15.14 9.99
C PHE A 53 11.51 16.35 10.79
N GLY A 54 11.15 17.45 10.14
CA GLY A 54 10.88 18.75 10.77
C GLY A 54 12.16 19.50 11.10
N ARG A 55 12.17 20.81 10.84
CA ARG A 55 13.28 21.73 11.15
C ARG A 55 13.74 21.67 12.62
N GLU A 56 12.82 21.44 13.56
CA GLU A 56 13.14 21.33 14.99
C GLU A 56 13.98 20.10 15.35
N ASN A 57 13.99 19.08 14.50
CA ASN A 57 14.79 17.87 14.69
C ASN A 57 16.09 17.91 13.88
N TYR A 58 16.47 19.06 13.33
CA TYR A 58 17.70 19.19 12.57
C TYR A 58 18.92 18.86 13.44
N SER A 59 19.74 17.92 12.94
CA SER A 59 21.07 17.67 13.49
C SER A 59 22.10 17.58 12.37
N PRO A 60 23.34 18.08 12.57
CA PRO A 60 24.37 18.03 11.54
C PRO A 60 24.75 16.61 11.12
N GLU A 61 24.62 15.63 12.03
CA GLU A 61 24.91 14.22 11.77
C GLU A 61 23.83 13.56 10.89
N GLU A 62 22.55 13.75 11.23
CA GLU A 62 21.45 13.23 10.41
C GLU A 62 21.38 13.95 9.06
N TRP A 63 21.62 15.26 9.03
CA TRP A 63 21.71 16.01 7.79
C TRP A 63 22.85 15.52 6.90
N GLY A 64 24.05 15.27 7.48
CA GLY A 64 25.18 14.71 6.74
C GLY A 64 24.85 13.33 6.12
N THR A 65 24.16 12.49 6.88
CA THR A 65 23.67 11.18 6.39
C THR A 65 22.65 11.36 5.28
N PHE A 66 21.65 12.24 5.47
CA PHE A 66 20.61 12.53 4.49
C PHE A 66 21.16 13.09 3.18
N GLN A 67 22.20 13.91 3.27
CA GLN A 67 22.87 14.51 2.12
C GLN A 67 23.67 13.47 1.34
N ALA A 68 24.38 12.58 2.02
CA ALA A 68 25.28 11.59 1.41
C ALA A 68 24.55 10.36 0.86
N GLU A 69 23.49 9.92 1.55
CA GLU A 69 22.77 8.71 1.20
C GLU A 69 21.82 8.90 0.03
N ASN A 70 21.52 7.78 -0.61
CA ASN A 70 20.55 7.73 -1.68
C ASN A 70 19.10 7.78 -1.16
N PRO A 71 18.15 8.48 -1.82
CA PRO A 71 16.75 8.52 -1.39
C PRO A 71 16.09 7.15 -1.22
N LEU A 72 16.34 6.18 -2.11
CA LEU A 72 15.82 4.81 -1.97
C LEU A 72 16.42 4.10 -0.75
N ARG A 73 17.71 4.32 -0.47
CA ARG A 73 18.38 3.76 0.71
C ARG A 73 17.83 4.38 2.00
N LEU A 74 17.62 5.69 2.02
CA LEU A 74 16.97 6.40 3.12
C LEU A 74 15.54 5.89 3.35
N CYS A 75 14.75 5.69 2.29
CA CYS A 75 13.43 5.06 2.37
C CYS A 75 13.51 3.67 3.01
N MET A 76 14.45 2.80 2.59
CA MET A 76 14.62 1.48 3.18
C MET A 76 15.03 1.52 4.66
N MET A 77 15.78 2.52 5.10
CA MET A 77 16.13 2.68 6.52
C MET A 77 14.95 3.17 7.36
N LEU A 78 14.10 4.02 6.78
CA LEU A 78 12.94 4.60 7.47
C LEU A 78 11.74 3.65 7.49
N ILE A 79 11.51 2.85 6.43
CA ILE A 79 10.27 2.08 6.24
C ILE A 79 9.94 1.14 7.43
N GLY A 80 10.96 0.61 8.12
CA GLY A 80 10.76 -0.27 9.28
C GLY A 80 10.73 0.45 10.63
N ARG A 81 11.07 1.74 10.69
CA ARG A 81 11.10 2.54 11.92
C ARG A 81 9.95 3.55 11.99
N ASP A 82 9.73 4.24 10.88
CA ASP A 82 8.73 5.27 10.70
C ASP A 82 8.24 5.24 9.23
N PRO A 83 7.25 4.37 8.92
CA PRO A 83 6.71 4.24 7.57
C PRO A 83 6.16 5.55 7.03
N SER A 84 5.57 6.39 7.89
CA SER A 84 5.00 7.69 7.48
C SER A 84 6.09 8.61 6.94
N LYS A 85 7.24 8.70 7.62
CA LYS A 85 8.40 9.46 7.12
C LYS A 85 8.95 8.88 5.82
N ALA A 86 8.99 7.55 5.69
CA ALA A 86 9.42 6.90 4.46
C ALA A 86 8.49 7.23 3.27
N PHE A 87 7.18 7.30 3.48
CA PHE A 87 6.21 7.66 2.44
C PHE A 87 6.35 9.12 2.02
N THR A 88 6.54 10.04 2.97
CA THR A 88 6.82 11.46 2.66
C THR A 88 8.11 11.59 1.86
N LEU A 89 9.18 10.93 2.30
CA LEU A 89 10.47 10.94 1.61
C LEU A 89 10.34 10.42 0.18
N TRP A 90 9.56 9.35 -0.01
CA TRP A 90 9.27 8.82 -1.34
C TRP A 90 8.60 9.85 -2.25
N GLY A 91 7.64 10.62 -1.71
CA GLY A 91 6.98 11.71 -2.42
C GLY A 91 7.96 12.80 -2.86
N CYS A 92 8.87 13.22 -1.98
CA CYS A 92 9.86 14.27 -2.28
C CYS A 92 10.88 13.87 -3.36
N PHE A 93 11.18 12.57 -3.51
CA PHE A 93 12.22 12.04 -4.40
C PHE A 93 11.71 10.97 -5.38
N GLN A 94 10.45 11.09 -5.82
CA GLN A 94 9.80 10.08 -6.67
C GLN A 94 10.61 9.79 -7.95
N ASN A 95 11.18 10.82 -8.56
CA ASN A 95 11.92 10.70 -9.82
C ASN A 95 13.28 10.02 -9.65
N GLU A 96 13.98 10.32 -8.57
CA GLU A 96 15.25 9.72 -8.19
C GLU A 96 15.04 8.24 -7.87
N ILE A 97 14.05 7.94 -7.01
CA ILE A 97 13.69 6.57 -6.64
C ILE A 97 13.29 5.76 -7.88
N LYS A 98 12.51 6.34 -8.80
CA LYS A 98 12.12 5.69 -10.05
C LYS A 98 13.32 5.22 -10.89
N LYS A 99 14.40 6.00 -10.95
CA LYS A 99 15.60 5.65 -11.73
C LYS A 99 16.36 4.47 -11.13
N GLU A 100 16.24 4.29 -9.82
CA GLU A 100 17.00 3.29 -9.06
C GLU A 100 16.22 2.05 -8.72
N LEU A 101 14.90 2.07 -8.86
CA LEU A 101 14.08 0.90 -8.68
C LEU A 101 14.56 -0.23 -9.59
N ARG A 102 14.64 -1.42 -8.99
CA ARG A 102 14.97 -2.69 -9.64
C ARG A 102 13.89 -3.72 -9.28
N PRO A 103 13.70 -4.76 -10.11
CA PRO A 103 12.84 -5.88 -9.74
C PRO A 103 13.19 -6.44 -8.37
N GLY A 104 12.18 -6.73 -7.55
CA GLY A 104 12.35 -7.26 -6.19
C GLY A 104 12.49 -6.23 -5.07
N VAL A 105 12.92 -4.99 -5.37
CA VAL A 105 13.05 -3.92 -4.34
C VAL A 105 11.70 -3.61 -3.68
N LEU A 106 10.62 -3.63 -4.46
CA LEU A 106 9.27 -3.46 -3.91
C LEU A 106 8.95 -4.51 -2.84
N GLY A 107 9.26 -5.78 -3.12
CA GLY A 107 9.03 -6.85 -2.16
C GLY A 107 9.78 -6.63 -0.86
N GLN A 108 11.03 -6.15 -0.93
CA GLN A 108 11.84 -5.82 0.24
C GLN A 108 11.24 -4.67 1.06
N LEU A 109 10.75 -3.62 0.40
CA LEU A 109 10.09 -2.49 1.07
C LEU A 109 8.82 -2.94 1.80
N LEU A 110 7.97 -3.70 1.12
CA LEU A 110 6.72 -4.22 1.69
C LEU A 110 6.98 -5.18 2.86
N SER A 111 7.99 -6.04 2.77
CA SER A 111 8.36 -6.95 3.85
C SER A 111 9.04 -6.26 5.03
N SER A 112 9.56 -5.05 4.83
CA SER A 112 10.23 -4.27 5.88
C SER A 112 9.28 -3.41 6.68
N LEU A 113 8.00 -3.32 6.28
CA LEU A 113 6.98 -2.66 7.08
C LEU A 113 6.79 -3.41 8.42
N PRO A 114 6.59 -2.70 9.53
CA PRO A 114 6.36 -3.30 10.84
C PRO A 114 5.20 -4.30 10.85
N GLU A 115 5.24 -5.31 11.71
CA GLU A 115 4.18 -6.33 11.77
C GLU A 115 2.84 -5.78 12.26
N ASP A 116 2.89 -4.79 13.15
CA ASP A 116 1.76 -4.04 13.71
C ASP A 116 1.30 -2.88 12.81
N PHE A 117 1.90 -2.72 11.64
CA PHE A 117 1.56 -1.66 10.71
C PHE A 117 0.14 -1.83 10.16
N VAL A 118 -0.66 -0.76 10.23
CA VAL A 118 -2.03 -0.75 9.73
C VAL A 118 -2.01 -0.53 8.20
N PRO A 119 -2.44 -1.51 7.38
CA PRO A 119 -2.32 -1.43 5.91
C PRO A 119 -3.02 -0.23 5.30
N ALA A 120 -4.10 0.25 5.94
CA ALA A 120 -4.83 1.44 5.51
C ALA A 120 -3.94 2.69 5.44
N GLN A 121 -2.89 2.80 6.24
CA GLN A 121 -1.95 3.93 6.21
C GLN A 121 -1.05 3.91 4.96
N ALA A 122 -0.82 2.74 4.36
CA ALA A 122 -0.08 2.61 3.11
C ALA A 122 -0.97 2.81 1.86
N THR A 123 -2.29 2.97 2.00
CA THR A 123 -3.22 3.01 0.86
C THR A 123 -2.84 4.10 -0.15
N ASP A 124 -2.65 5.32 0.33
CA ASP A 124 -2.36 6.47 -0.54
C ASP A 124 -0.96 6.36 -1.15
N TRP A 125 0.04 5.97 -0.35
CA TRP A 125 1.40 5.71 -0.84
C TRP A 125 1.41 4.62 -1.92
N LEU A 126 0.71 3.50 -1.71
CA LEU A 126 0.60 2.44 -2.70
C LEU A 126 -0.09 2.93 -3.97
N ARG A 127 -1.25 3.59 -3.82
CA ARG A 127 -2.06 4.08 -4.94
C ARG A 127 -1.33 5.10 -5.80
N ASP A 128 -0.73 6.10 -5.16
CA ASP A 128 -0.26 7.32 -5.84
C ASP A 128 1.22 7.26 -6.19
N LEU A 129 2.03 6.56 -5.39
CA LEU A 129 3.48 6.63 -5.48
C LEU A 129 4.13 5.31 -5.91
N VAL A 130 3.61 4.17 -5.44
CA VAL A 130 4.21 2.86 -5.70
C VAL A 130 3.67 2.23 -6.97
N VAL A 131 2.34 2.07 -7.10
CA VAL A 131 1.71 1.39 -8.24
C VAL A 131 2.13 1.99 -9.59
N PRO A 132 2.15 3.33 -9.78
CA PRO A 132 2.53 3.91 -11.07
C PRO A 132 3.99 3.64 -11.47
N VAL A 133 4.88 3.44 -10.49
CA VAL A 133 6.33 3.33 -10.71
C VAL A 133 6.79 1.88 -10.68
N ALA A 134 6.43 1.13 -9.65
CA ALA A 134 6.94 -0.21 -9.42
C ALA A 134 6.41 -1.22 -10.45
N CYS A 135 5.16 -1.09 -10.89
CA CYS A 135 4.59 -1.94 -11.94
C CYS A 135 5.26 -1.72 -13.32
N ALA A 136 5.95 -0.60 -13.53
CA ALA A 136 6.71 -0.36 -14.76
C ALA A 136 8.01 -1.15 -14.77
N VAL A 137 8.69 -1.13 -13.63
CA VAL A 137 10.03 -1.64 -13.45
C VAL A 137 10.01 -3.15 -13.18
N ASP A 138 9.11 -3.62 -12.32
CA ASP A 138 9.06 -5.01 -11.85
C ASP A 138 7.82 -5.73 -12.42
N PRO A 139 7.99 -6.76 -13.29
CA PRO A 139 6.87 -7.54 -13.81
C PRO A 139 6.12 -8.33 -12.72
N GLU A 140 6.76 -8.59 -11.58
CA GLU A 140 6.16 -9.30 -10.44
C GLU A 140 5.58 -8.34 -9.39
N ALA A 141 5.61 -7.02 -9.62
CA ALA A 141 5.15 -6.03 -8.65
C ALA A 141 3.74 -6.32 -8.13
N VAL A 142 2.80 -6.64 -9.03
CA VAL A 142 1.40 -6.93 -8.66
C VAL A 142 1.29 -8.18 -7.80
N ALA A 143 2.08 -9.22 -8.13
CA ALA A 143 2.11 -10.45 -7.33
C ALA A 143 2.65 -10.17 -5.93
N ARG A 144 3.76 -9.41 -5.82
CA ARG A 144 4.34 -9.01 -4.52
C ARG A 144 3.39 -8.16 -3.69
N ILE A 145 2.68 -7.22 -4.33
CA ILE A 145 1.63 -6.43 -3.68
C ILE A 145 0.51 -7.34 -3.18
N PHE A 146 0.05 -8.29 -4.00
CA PHE A 146 -0.99 -9.23 -3.62
C PHE A 146 -0.59 -10.11 -2.44
N ASP A 147 0.63 -10.67 -2.46
CA ASP A 147 1.16 -11.48 -1.36
C ASP A 147 1.22 -10.68 -0.06
N TRP A 148 1.72 -9.45 -0.13
CA TRP A 148 1.74 -8.55 1.02
C TRP A 148 0.33 -8.19 1.52
N VAL A 149 -0.63 -7.97 0.61
CA VAL A 149 -2.04 -7.74 0.98
C VAL A 149 -2.62 -8.95 1.71
N ASN A 150 -2.39 -10.18 1.24
CA ASN A 150 -2.91 -11.37 1.92
C ASN A 150 -2.33 -11.51 3.34
N ILE A 151 -1.02 -11.38 3.49
CA ILE A 151 -0.35 -11.40 4.80
C ILE A 151 -0.92 -10.30 5.71
N SER A 152 -1.13 -9.11 5.15
CA SER A 152 -1.71 -7.98 5.88
C SER A 152 -3.14 -8.24 6.35
N LEU A 153 -3.97 -8.87 5.52
CA LEU A 153 -5.34 -9.22 5.87
C LEU A 153 -5.41 -10.32 6.95
N GLU A 154 -4.54 -11.33 6.87
CA GLU A 154 -4.42 -12.34 7.91
C GLU A 154 -4.07 -11.71 9.27
N ARG A 155 -3.17 -10.73 9.27
CA ARG A 155 -2.81 -9.96 10.48
C ARG A 155 -3.98 -9.12 10.99
N MET A 156 -4.69 -8.43 10.11
CA MET A 156 -5.88 -7.64 10.48
C MET A 156 -6.98 -8.52 11.10
N GLU A 157 -7.21 -9.70 10.52
CA GLU A 157 -8.18 -10.68 11.04
C GLU A 157 -7.73 -11.21 12.41
N ALA A 158 -6.45 -11.52 12.57
CA ALA A 158 -5.89 -12.01 13.84
C ALA A 158 -5.92 -10.95 14.97
N ALA A 159 -5.73 -9.67 14.62
CA ALA A 159 -5.85 -8.56 15.58
C ALA A 159 -7.29 -8.40 16.11
N GLY A 160 -8.29 -8.85 15.34
CA GLY A 160 -9.68 -8.91 15.79
C GLY A 160 -10.35 -7.55 16.01
N GLU A 161 -9.86 -6.48 15.37
CA GLU A 161 -10.45 -5.15 15.48
C GLU A 161 -11.92 -5.14 14.99
N PRO A 162 -12.83 -4.42 15.66
CA PRO A 162 -14.27 -4.48 15.34
C PRO A 162 -14.62 -4.04 13.91
N GLU A 163 -13.75 -3.24 13.26
CA GLU A 163 -13.95 -2.72 11.91
C GLU A 163 -13.00 -3.31 10.87
N TRP A 164 -12.26 -4.38 11.20
CA TRP A 164 -11.21 -4.91 10.33
C TRP A 164 -11.74 -5.27 8.92
N ILE A 165 -12.94 -5.86 8.82
CA ILE A 165 -13.55 -6.24 7.54
C ILE A 165 -13.84 -5.00 6.68
N SER A 166 -14.41 -3.95 7.30
CA SER A 166 -14.71 -2.70 6.58
C SER A 166 -13.44 -1.99 6.12
N ASN A 167 -12.41 -1.97 6.98
CA ASN A 167 -11.10 -1.42 6.65
C ASN A 167 -10.42 -2.22 5.53
N ALA A 168 -10.46 -3.56 5.59
CA ALA A 168 -9.96 -4.46 4.57
C ALA A 168 -10.64 -4.24 3.22
N VAL A 169 -11.99 -4.24 3.18
CA VAL A 169 -12.75 -3.98 1.95
C VAL A 169 -12.36 -2.64 1.34
N ARG A 170 -12.32 -1.56 2.14
CA ARG A 170 -11.93 -0.23 1.67
C ARG A 170 -10.52 -0.24 1.08
N PHE A 171 -9.55 -0.76 1.83
CA PHE A 171 -8.15 -0.82 1.44
C PHE A 171 -7.95 -1.60 0.12
N VAL A 172 -8.45 -2.83 0.03
CA VAL A 172 -8.26 -3.68 -1.17
C VAL A 172 -9.03 -3.12 -2.37
N THR A 173 -10.21 -2.53 -2.16
CA THR A 173 -10.98 -1.91 -3.25
C THR A 173 -10.27 -0.68 -3.82
N THR A 174 -9.72 0.19 -2.97
CA THR A 174 -8.93 1.35 -3.42
C THR A 174 -7.69 0.92 -4.19
N LEU A 175 -6.99 -0.10 -3.70
CA LEU A 175 -5.80 -0.63 -4.37
C LEU A 175 -6.14 -1.30 -5.71
N LEU A 176 -7.22 -2.07 -5.76
CA LEU A 176 -7.72 -2.66 -7.01
C LEU A 176 -8.06 -1.57 -8.03
N ALA A 177 -8.80 -0.53 -7.62
CA ALA A 177 -9.15 0.58 -8.50
C ALA A 177 -7.90 1.31 -9.04
N SER A 178 -6.86 1.50 -8.20
CA SER A 178 -5.57 2.06 -8.62
C SER A 178 -4.90 1.22 -9.71
N LEU A 179 -4.84 -0.10 -9.49
CA LEU A 179 -4.25 -1.03 -10.44
C LEU A 179 -5.06 -1.10 -11.74
N GLU A 180 -6.40 -1.06 -11.67
CA GLU A 180 -7.27 -1.01 -12.84
C GLU A 180 -7.09 0.31 -13.61
N MET A 181 -6.98 1.44 -12.93
CA MET A 181 -6.66 2.72 -13.57
C MET A 181 -5.32 2.65 -14.30
N ALA A 182 -4.28 2.08 -13.69
CA ALA A 182 -3.00 1.86 -14.33
C ALA A 182 -3.09 0.95 -15.59
N CYS A 183 -4.06 0.03 -15.65
CA CYS A 183 -4.35 -0.77 -16.84
C CYS A 183 -5.05 0.05 -17.96
N HIS A 184 -5.86 1.03 -17.59
CA HIS A 184 -6.79 1.71 -18.50
C HIS A 184 -6.30 3.07 -19.03
N CYS A 185 -5.20 3.62 -18.52
CA CYS A 185 -4.61 4.89 -18.99
C CYS A 185 -4.37 4.93 -20.52
N THR A 186 -4.54 6.10 -21.16
CA THR A 186 -4.27 6.31 -22.60
C THR A 186 -2.77 6.55 -22.86
N VAL A 187 -2.31 6.40 -24.11
CA VAL A 187 -0.88 6.56 -24.47
C VAL A 187 -0.33 7.94 -24.06
N ASP A 188 -1.15 9.00 -24.12
CA ASP A 188 -0.74 10.34 -23.70
C ASP A 188 -0.66 10.50 -22.17
N ASP A 189 -1.55 9.84 -21.40
CA ASP A 189 -1.44 9.76 -19.93
C ASP A 189 -0.24 8.91 -19.48
N LEU A 190 0.09 7.87 -20.26
CA LEU A 190 1.17 6.92 -20.00
C LEU A 190 2.55 7.53 -20.26
N ARG A 191 2.67 8.55 -21.12
CA ARG A 191 3.93 9.28 -21.36
C ARG A 191 4.40 10.04 -20.13
N LEU A 192 3.48 10.65 -19.37
CA LEU A 192 3.79 11.32 -18.10
C LEU A 192 4.24 10.33 -17.01
N LEU A 193 3.75 9.08 -17.07
CA LEU A 193 4.05 8.04 -16.09
C LEU A 193 5.17 7.07 -16.52
N GLY A 194 5.63 7.11 -17.77
CA GLY A 194 6.58 6.13 -18.33
C GLY A 194 6.00 4.71 -18.41
N ALA A 195 4.69 4.61 -18.64
CA ALA A 195 3.87 3.44 -18.28
C ALA A 195 3.34 2.61 -19.47
N GLU A 196 3.76 2.87 -20.71
CA GLU A 196 3.31 2.05 -21.87
C GLU A 196 3.62 0.55 -21.67
N VAL A 197 4.78 0.25 -21.09
CA VAL A 197 5.18 -1.12 -20.71
C VAL A 197 4.31 -1.66 -19.56
N VAL A 198 3.88 -0.82 -18.63
CA VAL A 198 2.97 -1.17 -17.51
C VAL A 198 1.63 -1.63 -18.06
N LYS A 199 1.04 -0.84 -18.97
CA LYS A 199 -0.27 -1.17 -19.56
C LYS A 199 -0.23 -2.49 -20.31
N ALA A 200 0.82 -2.74 -21.11
CA ALA A 200 0.97 -4.02 -21.80
C ALA A 200 1.09 -5.20 -20.80
N LYS A 201 1.79 -5.02 -19.67
CA LYS A 201 1.95 -6.05 -18.63
C LYS A 201 0.66 -6.29 -17.84
N LEU A 202 -0.04 -5.23 -17.43
CA LEU A 202 -1.25 -5.31 -16.59
C LEU A 202 -2.55 -5.57 -17.38
N SER A 203 -2.60 -5.22 -18.68
CA SER A 203 -3.79 -5.43 -19.53
C SER A 203 -4.16 -6.89 -19.75
N ASN A 204 -3.28 -7.82 -19.38
CA ASN A 204 -3.62 -9.23 -19.19
C ASN A 204 -4.60 -9.33 -18.00
N ALA A 205 -5.90 -9.26 -18.29
CA ALA A 205 -7.01 -9.24 -17.32
C ALA A 205 -6.98 -10.35 -16.25
N ASN A 206 -6.17 -11.40 -16.46
CA ASN A 206 -5.90 -12.46 -15.50
C ASN A 206 -5.09 -11.99 -14.27
N PHE A 207 -4.23 -10.97 -14.36
CA PHE A 207 -3.37 -10.56 -13.25
C PHE A 207 -4.14 -9.95 -12.07
N LEU A 208 -5.28 -9.30 -12.32
CA LEU A 208 -6.11 -8.70 -11.27
C LEU A 208 -7.22 -9.62 -10.78
N LYS A 209 -7.41 -10.80 -11.38
CA LYS A 209 -8.43 -11.78 -10.94
C LYS A 209 -8.30 -12.15 -9.46
N PRO A 210 -7.10 -12.41 -8.91
CA PRO A 210 -6.96 -12.73 -7.49
C PRO A 210 -7.45 -11.60 -6.57
N LEU A 211 -7.12 -10.35 -6.87
CA LEU A 211 -7.58 -9.18 -6.12
C LEU A 211 -9.11 -8.99 -6.22
N ARG A 212 -9.71 -9.17 -7.40
CA ARG A 212 -11.18 -9.12 -7.56
C ARG A 212 -11.89 -10.21 -6.76
N SER A 213 -11.32 -11.42 -6.77
CA SER A 213 -11.82 -12.53 -5.96
C SER A 213 -11.72 -12.19 -4.47
N LEU A 214 -10.60 -11.61 -4.04
CA LEU A 214 -10.39 -11.20 -2.66
C LEU A 214 -11.40 -10.14 -2.19
N VAL A 215 -11.65 -9.09 -3.00
CA VAL A 215 -12.70 -8.10 -2.70
C VAL A 215 -14.07 -8.77 -2.58
N SER A 216 -14.39 -9.70 -3.48
CA SER A 216 -15.65 -10.45 -3.44
C SER A 216 -15.78 -11.30 -2.17
N SER A 217 -14.71 -11.97 -1.75
CA SER A 217 -14.68 -12.75 -0.51
C SER A 217 -14.82 -11.85 0.73
N LEU A 218 -14.16 -10.69 0.77
CA LEU A 218 -14.28 -9.75 1.88
C LEU A 218 -15.70 -9.16 1.98
N GLU A 219 -16.31 -8.83 0.85
CA GLU A 219 -17.72 -8.40 0.76
C GLU A 219 -18.68 -9.50 1.25
N GLU A 220 -18.45 -10.75 0.85
CA GLU A 220 -19.23 -11.89 1.34
C GLU A 220 -19.05 -12.09 2.84
N LEU A 221 -17.84 -11.97 3.37
CA LEU A 221 -17.58 -12.06 4.81
C LEU A 221 -18.32 -10.96 5.59
N ARG A 222 -18.34 -9.73 5.05
CA ARG A 222 -19.10 -8.61 5.60
C ARG A 222 -20.60 -8.88 5.58
N GLU A 223 -21.12 -9.43 4.49
CA GLU A 223 -22.53 -9.81 4.36
C GLU A 223 -22.92 -10.90 5.36
N LEU A 224 -22.08 -11.94 5.52
CA LEU A 224 -22.25 -13.03 6.47
C LEU A 224 -22.34 -12.54 7.91
N GLY A 225 -21.44 -11.64 8.31
CA GLY A 225 -21.46 -11.02 9.63
C GLY A 225 -22.72 -10.16 9.84
N ALA A 226 -23.03 -9.26 8.90
CA ALA A 226 -24.08 -8.27 9.08
C ALA A 226 -25.51 -8.85 8.96
N LYS A 227 -25.77 -9.67 7.94
CA LYS A 227 -27.13 -10.18 7.66
C LYS A 227 -27.41 -11.51 8.35
N PHE A 228 -26.40 -12.36 8.47
CA PHE A 228 -26.55 -13.73 8.94
C PHE A 228 -25.94 -13.97 10.33
N LYS A 229 -25.25 -12.96 10.92
CA LYS A 229 -24.56 -13.09 12.22
C LYS A 229 -23.60 -14.29 12.26
N PHE A 230 -22.99 -14.60 11.12
CA PHE A 230 -22.09 -15.74 10.94
C PHE A 230 -20.67 -15.25 10.69
N HIS A 231 -19.76 -15.63 11.58
CA HIS A 231 -18.36 -15.21 11.53
C HIS A 231 -17.45 -16.40 11.26
N ILE A 232 -16.73 -16.37 10.14
CA ILE A 232 -15.73 -17.38 9.79
C ILE A 232 -14.43 -16.70 9.37
N PRO A 233 -13.28 -17.37 9.52
CA PRO A 233 -12.03 -16.84 9.00
C PRO A 233 -12.06 -16.68 7.48
N LEU A 234 -11.39 -15.66 6.95
CA LEU A 234 -11.31 -15.36 5.52
C LEU A 234 -10.75 -16.53 4.71
N HIS A 235 -9.67 -17.17 5.20
CA HIS A 235 -9.07 -18.32 4.54
C HIS A 235 -10.05 -19.49 4.37
N ARG A 236 -10.96 -19.67 5.34
CA ARG A 236 -11.97 -20.73 5.31
C ARG A 236 -13.07 -20.41 4.31
N LEU A 237 -13.52 -19.17 4.27
CA LEU A 237 -14.50 -18.69 3.30
C LEU A 237 -14.01 -18.91 1.85
N GLN A 238 -12.71 -18.71 1.59
CA GLN A 238 -12.12 -18.90 0.27
C GLN A 238 -12.04 -20.38 -0.16
N GLN A 239 -12.13 -21.33 0.79
CA GLN A 239 -12.04 -22.78 0.53
C GLN A 239 -13.41 -23.46 0.51
N GLU A 240 -14.40 -22.92 1.22
CA GLU A 240 -15.71 -23.53 1.36
C GLU A 240 -16.65 -23.16 0.18
N SER A 241 -17.43 -24.14 -0.30
CA SER A 241 -18.57 -23.89 -1.18
C SER A 241 -19.75 -23.30 -0.40
N LYS A 242 -20.71 -22.71 -1.12
CA LYS A 242 -21.94 -22.15 -0.52
C LYS A 242 -22.75 -23.21 0.24
N GLU A 243 -22.74 -24.45 -0.26
CA GLU A 243 -23.37 -25.60 0.38
C GLU A 243 -22.63 -25.99 1.66
N SER A 244 -21.29 -26.08 1.63
CA SER A 244 -20.51 -26.38 2.84
C SER A 244 -20.61 -25.29 3.89
N LEU A 245 -20.75 -24.02 3.49
CA LEU A 245 -21.01 -22.91 4.41
C LEU A 245 -22.37 -23.08 5.09
N ALA A 246 -23.43 -23.41 4.34
CA ALA A 246 -24.75 -23.67 4.92
C ALA A 246 -24.70 -24.84 5.93
N MET A 247 -23.94 -25.90 5.62
CA MET A 247 -23.68 -27.01 6.53
C MET A 247 -22.88 -26.60 7.76
N CYS A 248 -21.89 -25.73 7.61
CA CYS A 248 -21.12 -25.19 8.73
C CYS A 248 -21.97 -24.28 9.63
N MET A 249 -22.94 -23.55 9.07
CA MET A 249 -23.90 -22.77 9.84
C MET A 249 -24.83 -23.68 10.66
N LEU A 250 -25.26 -24.82 10.09
CA LEU A 250 -26.06 -25.83 10.79
C LEU A 250 -25.28 -26.48 11.93
N SER A 251 -24.04 -26.90 11.69
CA SER A 251 -23.21 -27.58 12.70
C SER A 251 -22.75 -26.68 13.85
N ARG A 252 -22.74 -25.35 13.65
CA ARG A 252 -22.43 -24.37 14.70
C ARG A 252 -23.59 -24.06 15.64
N VAL A 253 -24.79 -24.58 15.39
CA VAL A 253 -25.90 -24.42 16.32
C VAL A 253 -25.64 -25.28 17.56
N PRO A 254 -25.47 -24.68 18.76
CA PRO A 254 -24.93 -25.39 19.92
C PRO A 254 -25.90 -26.40 20.53
N THR A 255 -27.21 -26.30 20.25
CA THR A 255 -28.22 -27.22 20.76
C THR A 255 -29.37 -27.39 19.77
N ALA A 256 -29.89 -28.62 19.68
CA ALA A 256 -31.05 -28.94 18.84
C ALA A 256 -32.30 -28.11 19.18
N SER A 257 -32.40 -27.59 20.41
CA SER A 257 -33.48 -26.68 20.82
C SER A 257 -33.40 -25.29 20.18
N LEU A 258 -32.20 -24.82 19.82
CA LEU A 258 -31.98 -23.53 19.16
C LEU A 258 -31.99 -23.64 17.62
N LEU A 259 -31.96 -24.87 17.09
CA LEU A 259 -31.97 -25.14 15.66
C LEU A 259 -33.18 -24.54 14.93
N PRO A 260 -34.44 -24.64 15.41
CA PRO A 260 -35.58 -24.03 14.74
C PRO A 260 -35.49 -22.49 14.68
N ALA A 261 -34.92 -21.86 15.71
CA ALA A 261 -34.73 -20.42 15.76
C ALA A 261 -33.63 -19.98 14.79
N ALA A 262 -32.46 -20.63 14.82
CA ALA A 262 -31.34 -20.38 13.91
C ALA A 262 -31.70 -20.67 12.44
N LEU A 263 -32.49 -21.72 12.18
CA LEU A 263 -33.03 -22.02 10.86
C LEU A 263 -33.87 -20.85 10.33
N LYS A 264 -34.79 -20.31 11.13
CA LYS A 264 -35.67 -19.22 10.72
C LYS A 264 -34.94 -17.88 10.59
N SER A 265 -34.05 -17.55 11.52
CA SER A 265 -33.42 -16.22 11.58
C SER A 265 -32.23 -16.08 10.64
N THR A 266 -31.52 -17.17 10.36
CA THR A 266 -30.16 -17.10 9.83
C THR A 266 -29.93 -18.05 8.65
N ILE A 267 -30.21 -19.35 8.83
CA ILE A 267 -29.79 -20.39 7.88
C ILE A 267 -30.71 -20.45 6.65
N LEU A 268 -32.04 -20.46 6.82
CA LEU A 268 -32.99 -20.44 5.69
C LEU A 268 -32.89 -19.14 4.88
N PRO A 269 -32.73 -17.94 5.50
CA PRO A 269 -32.41 -16.73 4.76
C PRO A 269 -31.15 -16.86 3.88
N TYR A 270 -30.07 -17.47 4.39
CA TYR A 270 -28.84 -17.70 3.62
C TYR A 270 -29.04 -18.68 2.45
N ILE A 271 -29.68 -19.83 2.71
CA ILE A 271 -29.98 -20.84 1.69
C ILE A 271 -30.80 -20.22 0.55
N ARG A 272 -31.84 -19.44 0.90
CA ARG A 272 -32.69 -18.75 -0.08
C ARG A 272 -31.93 -17.67 -0.84
N SER A 273 -31.13 -16.84 -0.16
CA SER A 273 -30.37 -15.77 -0.82
C SER A 273 -29.30 -16.30 -1.77
N ARG A 274 -28.78 -17.50 -1.52
CA ARG A 274 -27.82 -18.20 -2.37
C ARG A 274 -28.47 -19.16 -3.39
N LYS A 275 -29.81 -19.23 -3.45
CA LYS A 275 -30.60 -20.09 -4.35
C LYS A 275 -30.27 -21.59 -4.20
N LEU A 276 -29.95 -22.01 -2.99
CA LEU A 276 -29.67 -23.40 -2.67
C LEU A 276 -30.98 -24.17 -2.37
N VAL A 277 -30.97 -25.48 -2.59
CA VAL A 277 -32.12 -26.35 -2.30
C VAL A 277 -32.12 -26.69 -0.81
N ALA A 278 -33.05 -26.09 -0.06
CA ALA A 278 -33.12 -26.24 1.40
C ALA A 278 -33.28 -27.71 1.82
N ASP A 279 -34.13 -28.45 1.12
CA ASP A 279 -34.44 -29.84 1.46
C ASP A 279 -33.22 -30.76 1.26
N GLU A 280 -32.41 -30.53 0.22
CA GLU A 280 -31.17 -31.29 -0.02
C GLU A 280 -30.10 -31.00 1.04
N ILE A 281 -29.95 -29.73 1.44
CA ILE A 281 -28.99 -29.34 2.47
C ILE A 281 -29.40 -29.88 3.84
N LEU A 282 -30.69 -29.79 4.18
CA LEU A 282 -31.19 -30.32 5.44
C LEU A 282 -31.15 -31.85 5.47
N ALA A 283 -31.46 -32.54 4.36
CA ALA A 283 -31.34 -33.99 4.26
C ALA A 283 -29.91 -34.46 4.51
N ARG A 284 -28.91 -33.83 3.85
CA ARG A 284 -27.49 -34.16 4.04
C ARG A 284 -26.94 -33.82 5.43
N TYR A 285 -27.65 -33.03 6.24
CA TYR A 285 -27.28 -32.73 7.61
C TYR A 285 -27.82 -33.75 8.63
N VAL A 286 -28.94 -34.40 8.30
CA VAL A 286 -29.60 -35.36 9.18
C VAL A 286 -29.13 -36.80 8.93
N GLU A 287 -28.60 -37.08 7.72
CA GLU A 287 -27.84 -38.30 7.41
C GLU A 287 -26.48 -38.35 8.14
#